data_AF-R7HI61-F1
#
_entry.id   AF-R7HI61-F1
#
_cell.length_a   1.000
_cell.length_b   1.000
_cell.length_c   1.000
_cell.angle_alpha   90.00
_cell.angle_beta   90.00
_cell.angle_gamma   90.00
#
_symmetry.space_group_name_H-M   'P 1'
#
loop_
_entity.id
_entity.type
_entity.pdbx_description
1 polymer ?
#
loop_
_entity_poly.entity_id
_entity_poly.type
_entity_poly.pdbx_seq_one_letter_code
_entity_poly.pdbx_strand_id
1 'polypeptide(L)'
;MARRRKVNIDTNPLQSVTIGRTDTKKYGWIGTLFLFIIFIVVIYFLPDIQKAYRDYLYNKAFTNNYVVNNNTTNGTENGANTTTNVTENSKNTIYAFTNNEVKLNETTFTNISFDAGTLSFLVNNNADKELNLTNDSYFIRLYDDSNTQISVIKINGIITNKSNKNFSYQLSVTPTKYNIAKLEESDYDLISLDVDSENKSAMTCKNNNGESIIYFFENDKLFKYEDTIIVTNDNVNYTNLFNEYTTLAASFEGQSGVTATVTEITNGFRYRLTMDYNAGDTKIDNIYYYSKGVSPIKINYEMTAEFFTCS
;
A
#
# COMPACT_ATOMS: atom_id res chain seq x y z
N MET A 1 -67.00 86.09 -11.71
CA MET A 1 -66.43 85.96 -10.35
C MET A 1 -66.30 84.50 -9.99
N ALA A 2 -65.07 84.00 -9.87
CA ALA A 2 -64.77 82.60 -9.57
C ALA A 2 -65.03 82.27 -8.09
N ARG A 3 -65.87 81.27 -7.80
CA ARG A 3 -66.05 80.71 -6.46
C ARG A 3 -64.84 79.83 -6.12
N ARG A 4 -64.05 80.26 -5.14
CA ARG A 4 -62.91 79.51 -4.59
C ARG A 4 -63.40 78.19 -3.97
N ARG A 5 -62.85 77.05 -4.41
CA ARG A 5 -63.06 75.74 -3.79
C ARG A 5 -62.36 75.73 -2.42
N LYS A 6 -63.08 75.38 -1.37
CA LYS A 6 -62.51 75.09 -0.04
C LYS A 6 -61.78 73.75 -0.12
N VAL A 7 -60.50 73.75 0.22
CA VAL A 7 -59.69 72.53 0.39
C VAL A 7 -59.99 72.00 1.79
N ASN A 8 -60.47 70.77 1.87
CA ASN A 8 -60.65 70.06 3.13
C ASN A 8 -59.35 69.31 3.41
N ILE A 9 -58.65 69.69 4.47
CA ILE A 9 -57.43 69.00 4.91
C ILE A 9 -57.89 67.81 5.76
N ASP A 10 -57.72 66.60 5.24
CA ASP A 10 -58.04 65.38 5.95
C ASP A 10 -57.06 65.18 7.12
N THR A 11 -57.57 65.16 8.34
CA THR A 11 -56.82 65.10 9.60
C THR A 11 -56.64 63.67 10.10
N ASN A 12 -56.44 62.71 9.20
CA ASN A 12 -56.12 61.34 9.58
C ASN A 12 -54.62 61.22 9.95
N PRO A 13 -54.27 60.69 11.14
CA PRO A 13 -52.87 60.56 11.56
C PRO A 13 -52.12 59.59 10.64
N LEU A 14 -50.85 59.91 10.35
CA LEU A 14 -49.94 59.08 9.55
C LEU A 14 -49.87 57.66 10.13
N GLN A 15 -50.33 56.66 9.38
CA GLN A 15 -50.16 55.26 9.76
C GLN A 15 -48.70 54.85 9.62
N SER A 16 -48.17 54.08 10.58
CA SER A 16 -46.79 53.61 10.50
C SER A 16 -46.62 52.65 9.33
N VAL A 17 -45.67 52.96 8.45
CA VAL A 17 -45.30 52.07 7.36
C VAL A 17 -44.26 51.10 7.91
N THR A 18 -44.61 49.82 8.04
CA THR A 18 -43.61 48.79 8.37
C THR A 18 -42.64 48.66 7.19
N ILE A 19 -41.42 49.17 7.34
CA ILE A 19 -40.35 49.02 6.35
C ILE A 19 -39.65 47.68 6.65
N GLY A 20 -39.84 46.71 5.76
CA GLY A 20 -39.12 45.44 5.76
C GLY A 20 -39.81 44.32 6.56
N ARG A 21 -40.44 43.38 5.85
CA ARG A 21 -40.63 42.01 6.33
C ARG A 21 -39.43 41.18 5.85
N THR A 22 -38.69 40.58 6.77
CA THR A 22 -37.81 39.46 6.41
C THR A 22 -38.70 38.22 6.25
N ASP A 23 -38.81 37.75 5.01
CA ASP A 23 -39.36 36.42 4.73
C ASP A 23 -38.42 35.36 5.33
N THR A 24 -38.60 35.08 6.61
CA THR A 24 -38.04 33.87 7.19
C THR A 24 -38.86 32.70 6.65
N LYS A 25 -38.44 32.15 5.50
CA LYS A 25 -38.83 30.79 5.13
C LYS A 25 -38.36 29.88 6.27
N LYS A 26 -39.25 29.62 7.23
CA LYS A 26 -39.11 28.49 8.15
C LYS A 26 -39.05 27.27 7.26
N TYR A 27 -37.87 26.67 7.10
CA TYR A 27 -37.80 25.26 6.78
C TYR A 27 -38.56 24.57 7.92
N GLY A 28 -39.82 24.23 7.66
CA GLY A 28 -40.65 23.53 8.63
C GLY A 28 -39.98 22.22 9.01
N TRP A 29 -40.30 21.71 10.19
CA TRP A 29 -39.92 20.38 10.71
C TRP A 29 -39.85 19.25 9.65
N ILE A 30 -40.66 19.33 8.59
CA ILE A 30 -40.66 18.46 7.41
C ILE A 30 -39.32 18.45 6.65
N GLY A 31 -38.65 19.60 6.47
CA GLY A 31 -37.35 19.67 5.80
C GLY A 31 -36.24 19.01 6.61
N THR A 32 -36.28 19.18 7.94
CA THR A 32 -35.37 18.51 8.86
C THR A 32 -35.64 17.00 8.91
N LEU A 33 -36.92 16.59 8.92
CA LEU A 33 -37.33 15.19 8.88
C LEU A 33 -36.85 14.49 7.60
N PHE A 34 -36.94 15.17 6.45
CA PHE A 34 -36.48 14.64 5.16
C PHE A 34 -34.96 14.40 5.17
N LEU A 35 -34.19 15.30 5.80
CA LEU A 35 -32.75 15.15 5.95
C LEU A 35 -32.38 13.96 6.85
N PHE A 36 -33.13 13.73 7.93
CA PHE A 36 -32.94 12.54 8.78
C PHE A 36 -33.29 11.23 8.06
N ILE A 37 -34.34 11.21 7.24
CA ILE A 37 -34.70 10.03 6.45
C ILE A 37 -33.59 9.72 5.43
N ILE A 38 -33.07 10.73 4.73
CA ILE A 38 -31.91 10.55 3.82
C ILE A 38 -30.71 10.00 4.59
N PHE A 39 -30.43 10.54 5.78
CA PHE A 39 -29.30 10.11 6.59
C PHE A 39 -29.44 8.66 7.08
N ILE A 40 -30.63 8.24 7.51
CA ILE A 40 -30.93 6.85 7.90
C ILE A 40 -30.79 5.92 6.69
N VAL A 41 -31.28 6.32 5.53
CA VAL A 41 -31.15 5.55 4.27
C VAL A 41 -29.66 5.37 3.91
N VAL A 42 -28.85 6.43 4.00
CA VAL A 42 -27.40 6.34 3.73
C VAL A 42 -26.69 5.43 4.72
N ILE A 43 -27.03 5.49 6.02
CA ILE A 43 -26.46 4.59 7.04
C ILE A 43 -26.90 3.14 6.81
N TYR A 44 -28.16 2.91 6.43
CA TYR A 44 -28.68 1.58 6.16
C TYR A 44 -27.99 0.92 4.96
N PHE A 45 -27.73 1.68 3.89
CA PHE A 45 -27.05 1.19 2.69
C PHE A 45 -25.51 1.24 2.77
N LEU A 46 -24.94 1.74 3.86
CA LEU A 46 -23.49 1.86 4.02
C LEU A 46 -22.75 0.50 3.92
N PRO A 47 -23.25 -0.60 4.51
CA PRO A 47 -22.68 -1.94 4.34
C PRO A 47 -22.76 -2.44 2.88
N ASP A 48 -23.88 -2.19 2.20
CA ASP A 48 -24.08 -2.59 0.81
C ASP A 48 -23.21 -1.78 -0.16
N ILE A 49 -22.99 -0.49 0.11
CA ILE A 49 -22.07 0.37 -0.64
C ILE A 49 -20.63 -0.12 -0.46
N GLN A 50 -20.24 -0.50 0.75
CA GLN A 50 -18.91 -1.08 1.00
C GLN A 50 -18.73 -2.40 0.24
N LYS A 51 -19.75 -3.26 0.25
CA LYS A 51 -19.75 -4.52 -0.51
C LYS A 51 -19.69 -4.28 -2.03
N ALA A 52 -20.54 -3.40 -2.56
CA ALA A 52 -20.56 -3.04 -3.98
C ALA A 52 -19.26 -2.35 -4.42
N TYR A 53 -18.62 -1.57 -3.55
CA TYR A 53 -17.32 -0.97 -3.79
C TYR A 53 -16.21 -2.03 -3.82
N ARG A 54 -16.23 -3.02 -2.91
CA ARG A 54 -15.34 -4.20 -2.98
C ARG A 54 -15.55 -4.99 -4.27
N ASP A 55 -16.79 -5.26 -4.67
CA ASP A 55 -17.11 -5.98 -5.92
C ASP A 55 -16.73 -5.18 -7.18
N TYR A 56 -16.87 -3.85 -7.14
CA TYR A 56 -16.42 -2.96 -8.22
C TYR A 56 -14.89 -2.97 -8.35
N LEU A 57 -14.16 -2.90 -7.23
CA LEU A 57 -12.70 -3.04 -7.22
C LEU A 57 -12.26 -4.44 -7.69
N TYR A 58 -13.00 -5.49 -7.31
CA TYR A 58 -12.78 -6.86 -7.79
C TYR A 58 -12.88 -6.95 -9.32
N ASN A 59 -13.87 -6.31 -9.92
CA ASN A 59 -13.99 -6.24 -11.39
C ASN A 59 -12.91 -5.37 -12.05
N LYS A 60 -12.35 -4.38 -11.33
CA LYS A 60 -11.25 -3.55 -11.83
C LYS A 60 -9.92 -4.33 -11.88
N ALA A 61 -9.67 -5.25 -10.94
CA ALA A 61 -8.48 -6.11 -10.95
C ALA A 61 -8.37 -6.99 -12.21
N PHE A 62 -9.49 -7.37 -12.82
CA PHE A 62 -9.52 -8.11 -14.09
C PHE A 62 -9.37 -7.23 -15.35
N THR A 63 -9.35 -5.89 -15.23
CA THR A 63 -9.34 -4.96 -16.37
C THR A 63 -8.10 -4.08 -16.46
N ASN A 64 -7.00 -4.45 -15.80
CA ASN A 64 -5.67 -3.92 -16.11
C ASN A 64 -5.23 -4.42 -17.51
N ASN A 65 -5.90 -3.92 -18.54
CA ASN A 65 -5.48 -4.00 -19.92
C ASN A 65 -4.15 -3.25 -20.03
N TYR A 66 -3.08 -4.01 -20.20
CA TYR A 66 -1.79 -3.53 -20.62
C TYR A 66 -1.94 -2.65 -21.86
N VAL A 67 -1.62 -1.36 -21.73
CA VAL A 67 -1.30 -0.53 -22.90
C VAL A 67 0.08 -0.95 -23.36
N VAL A 68 0.13 -1.83 -24.37
CA VAL A 68 1.36 -2.14 -25.10
C VAL A 68 1.71 -0.90 -25.93
N ASN A 69 2.66 -0.08 -25.46
CA ASN A 69 3.31 0.90 -26.31
C ASN A 69 4.30 0.19 -27.24
N ASN A 70 3.81 -0.35 -28.35
CA ASN A 70 4.67 -0.76 -29.47
C ASN A 70 5.14 0.49 -30.23
N ASN A 71 6.12 1.22 -29.69
CA ASN A 71 6.88 2.16 -30.51
C ASN A 71 7.88 1.40 -31.39
N THR A 72 7.36 0.82 -32.46
CA THR A 72 8.15 0.49 -33.66
C THR A 72 8.09 1.72 -34.55
N THR A 73 9.13 2.55 -34.50
CA THR A 73 9.32 3.67 -35.42
C THR A 73 9.65 3.12 -36.81
N ASN A 74 8.68 3.15 -37.71
CA ASN A 74 8.92 3.24 -39.15
C ASN A 74 7.86 4.19 -39.73
N GLY A 75 8.25 5.44 -39.93
CA GLY A 75 7.39 6.48 -40.47
C GLY A 75 8.15 7.79 -40.56
N THR A 76 8.78 8.01 -41.71
CA THR A 76 9.24 9.33 -42.15
C THR A 76 8.07 10.30 -42.17
N GLU A 77 8.13 11.39 -41.40
CA GLU A 77 7.52 12.67 -41.78
C GLU A 77 8.09 13.83 -40.97
N ASN A 78 8.46 14.88 -41.71
CA ASN A 78 8.90 16.18 -41.20
C ASN A 78 7.78 16.88 -40.44
N GLY A 79 8.04 17.39 -39.23
CA GLY A 79 7.09 18.26 -38.54
C GLY A 79 7.57 18.76 -37.19
N ALA A 80 8.12 19.98 -37.18
CA ALA A 80 8.24 20.97 -36.11
C ALA A 80 8.17 20.52 -34.61
N ASN A 81 9.27 20.83 -33.92
CA ASN A 81 9.42 20.85 -32.46
C ASN A 81 8.20 21.40 -31.70
N THR A 82 7.62 20.56 -30.86
CA THR A 82 6.98 20.99 -29.61
C THR A 82 7.51 20.14 -28.48
N THR A 83 8.42 20.72 -27.69
CA THR A 83 8.91 20.18 -26.42
C THR A 83 7.79 20.28 -25.39
N THR A 84 6.92 19.28 -25.36
CA THR A 84 6.16 18.95 -24.15
C THR A 84 7.07 18.14 -23.25
N ASN A 85 7.43 18.71 -22.09
CA ASN A 85 8.03 17.97 -20.98
C ASN A 85 7.08 16.84 -20.58
N VAL A 86 7.31 15.64 -21.13
CA VAL A 86 6.67 14.41 -20.68
C VAL A 86 7.36 14.03 -19.38
N THR A 87 6.67 14.22 -18.25
CA THR A 87 7.01 13.53 -17.02
C THR A 87 6.81 12.04 -17.32
N GLU A 88 7.89 11.33 -17.63
CA GLU A 88 7.88 9.89 -17.92
C GLU A 88 7.20 9.16 -16.77
N ASN A 89 6.06 8.52 -17.05
CA ASN A 89 5.39 7.65 -16.10
C ASN A 89 6.16 6.31 -16.03
N SER A 90 7.34 6.37 -15.41
CA SER A 90 8.30 5.27 -15.29
C SER A 90 7.75 4.05 -14.54
N LYS A 91 6.62 4.21 -13.84
CA LYS A 91 5.95 3.13 -13.11
C LYS A 91 5.71 1.91 -13.99
N ASN A 92 5.33 2.07 -15.26
CA ASN A 92 4.92 0.94 -16.11
C ASN A 92 5.85 0.63 -17.29
N THR A 93 7.02 1.27 -17.36
CA THR A 93 7.97 1.00 -18.45
C THR A 93 8.68 -0.33 -18.21
N ILE A 94 8.51 -1.29 -19.13
CA ILE A 94 9.17 -2.59 -19.11
C ILE A 94 10.42 -2.52 -19.98
N TYR A 95 11.55 -2.97 -19.45
CA TYR A 95 12.87 -2.96 -20.09
C TYR A 95 13.34 -4.40 -20.31
N ALA A 96 14.07 -4.63 -21.40
CA ALA A 96 14.88 -5.84 -21.56
C ALA A 96 16.20 -5.69 -20.80
N PHE A 97 16.85 -6.80 -20.42
CA PHE A 97 18.18 -6.78 -19.76
C PHE A 97 19.32 -6.25 -20.62
N THR A 98 19.06 -5.88 -21.88
CA THR A 98 20.00 -5.10 -22.70
C THR A 98 20.04 -3.62 -22.29
N ASN A 99 19.02 -3.15 -21.56
CA ASN A 99 18.99 -1.80 -21.02
C ASN A 99 19.65 -1.81 -19.64
N ASN A 100 20.69 -0.99 -19.50
CA ASN A 100 21.53 -1.04 -18.32
C ASN A 100 21.32 0.15 -17.39
N GLU A 101 20.33 1.01 -17.66
CA GLU A 101 20.06 2.20 -16.88
C GLU A 101 18.55 2.48 -16.76
N VAL A 102 18.09 2.74 -15.53
CA VAL A 102 16.73 3.25 -15.25
C VAL A 102 16.84 4.42 -14.28
N LYS A 103 16.22 5.55 -14.60
CA LYS A 103 16.22 6.76 -13.77
C LYS A 103 14.85 6.99 -13.14
N LEU A 104 14.83 7.17 -11.82
CA LEU A 104 13.66 7.50 -11.02
C LEU A 104 13.98 8.73 -10.17
N ASN A 105 13.58 9.93 -10.64
CA ASN A 105 13.93 11.22 -10.02
C ASN A 105 15.45 11.34 -9.77
N GLU A 106 15.86 11.52 -8.51
CA GLU A 106 17.27 11.63 -8.09
C GLU A 106 17.94 10.25 -7.85
N THR A 107 17.29 9.15 -8.21
CA THR A 107 17.82 7.78 -8.06
C THR A 107 18.08 7.16 -9.43
N THR A 108 19.26 6.57 -9.64
CA THR A 108 19.61 5.88 -10.89
C THR A 108 20.01 4.44 -10.62
N PHE A 109 19.36 3.51 -11.30
CA PHE A 109 19.68 2.09 -11.32
C PHE A 109 20.55 1.82 -12.53
N THR A 110 21.71 1.19 -12.34
CA THR A 110 22.70 0.93 -13.39
C THR A 110 23.20 -0.51 -13.32
N ASN A 111 23.84 -0.99 -14.40
CA ASN A 111 24.44 -2.33 -14.48
C ASN A 111 23.44 -3.45 -14.14
N ILE A 112 22.19 -3.27 -14.57
CA ILE A 112 21.11 -4.23 -14.30
C ILE A 112 21.34 -5.45 -15.17
N SER A 113 21.55 -6.60 -14.56
CA SER A 113 21.86 -7.84 -15.25
C SER A 113 21.24 -9.03 -14.54
N PHE A 114 20.89 -10.05 -15.31
CA PHE A 114 20.49 -11.34 -14.80
C PHE A 114 21.38 -12.40 -15.43
N ASP A 115 22.19 -13.05 -14.60
CA ASP A 115 23.11 -14.11 -15.03
C ASP A 115 23.16 -15.22 -13.98
N ALA A 116 23.25 -16.48 -14.43
CA ALA A 116 23.34 -17.66 -13.57
C ALA A 116 22.30 -17.72 -12.41
N GLY A 117 21.08 -17.21 -12.63
CA GLY A 117 20.03 -17.18 -11.60
C GLY A 117 20.14 -16.02 -10.61
N THR A 118 21.07 -15.09 -10.83
CA THR A 118 21.28 -13.93 -9.97
C THR A 118 20.92 -12.64 -10.69
N LEU A 119 20.02 -11.85 -10.11
CA LEU A 119 19.76 -10.47 -10.53
C LEU A 119 20.70 -9.54 -9.77
N SER A 120 21.50 -8.75 -10.48
CA SER A 120 22.44 -7.79 -9.89
C SER A 120 22.28 -6.40 -10.51
N PHE A 121 22.44 -5.37 -9.69
CA PHE A 121 22.37 -3.97 -10.12
C PHE A 121 23.03 -3.03 -9.10
N LEU A 122 23.37 -1.82 -9.55
CA LEU A 122 23.90 -0.74 -8.72
C LEU A 122 22.85 0.37 -8.61
N VAL A 123 22.53 0.79 -7.39
CA VAL A 123 21.66 1.96 -7.14
C VAL A 123 22.53 3.14 -6.75
N ASN A 124 22.37 4.25 -7.46
CA ASN A 124 23.04 5.53 -7.22
C ASN A 124 22.03 6.51 -6.65
N ASN A 125 22.27 7.00 -5.44
CA ASN A 125 21.53 8.09 -4.84
C ASN A 125 22.21 9.42 -5.22
N ASN A 126 21.62 10.14 -6.18
CA ASN A 126 22.12 11.44 -6.60
C ASN A 126 21.52 12.60 -5.79
N ALA A 127 20.66 12.32 -4.80
CA ALA A 127 20.08 13.34 -3.93
C ALA A 127 21.09 13.85 -2.89
N ASP A 128 20.81 15.02 -2.33
CA ASP A 128 21.55 15.57 -1.18
C ASP A 128 21.10 14.96 0.16
N LYS A 129 20.10 14.06 0.13
CA LYS A 129 19.55 13.37 1.31
C LYS A 129 19.74 11.86 1.21
N GLU A 130 19.63 11.20 2.35
CA GLU A 130 19.59 9.74 2.43
C GLU A 130 18.36 9.19 1.67
N LEU A 131 18.56 8.07 0.98
CA LEU A 131 17.52 7.31 0.30
C LEU A 131 17.26 6.02 1.08
N ASN A 132 16.03 5.85 1.57
CA ASN A 132 15.61 4.65 2.27
C ASN A 132 14.69 3.81 1.38
N LEU A 133 15.28 2.90 0.63
CA LEU A 133 14.58 2.06 -0.35
C LEU A 133 13.53 1.16 0.31
N THR A 134 13.81 0.69 1.53
CA THR A 134 12.89 -0.15 2.33
C THR A 134 11.58 0.57 2.63
N ASN A 135 11.66 1.82 3.08
CA ASN A 135 10.48 2.61 3.43
C ASN A 135 9.84 3.27 2.21
N ASP A 136 10.63 3.62 1.20
CA ASP A 136 10.15 4.27 -0.01
C ASP A 136 9.51 3.33 -1.02
N SER A 137 9.36 2.04 -0.72
CA SER A 137 8.56 1.08 -1.51
C SER A 137 9.05 0.97 -2.96
N TYR A 138 10.37 0.80 -3.13
CA TYR A 138 10.97 0.50 -4.42
C TYR A 138 10.89 -1.00 -4.71
N PHE A 139 10.40 -1.33 -5.91
CA PHE A 139 10.24 -2.71 -6.36
C PHE A 139 10.85 -2.93 -7.73
N ILE A 140 11.25 -4.18 -7.97
CA ILE A 140 11.56 -4.72 -9.29
C ILE A 140 10.49 -5.75 -9.63
N ARG A 141 9.72 -5.49 -10.68
CA ARG A 141 8.81 -6.47 -11.27
C ARG A 141 9.54 -7.17 -12.41
N LEU A 142 9.45 -8.49 -12.43
CA LEU A 142 10.14 -9.35 -13.36
C LEU A 142 9.13 -10.03 -14.26
N TYR A 143 9.45 -10.08 -15.56
CA TYR A 143 8.53 -10.56 -16.59
C TYR A 143 9.20 -11.59 -17.48
N ASP A 144 8.38 -12.47 -18.04
CA ASP A 144 8.77 -13.36 -19.13
C ASP A 144 8.69 -12.65 -20.50
N ASP A 145 8.98 -13.39 -21.57
CA ASP A 145 8.96 -12.86 -22.94
C ASP A 145 7.57 -12.40 -23.38
N SER A 146 6.51 -12.97 -22.81
CA SER A 146 5.11 -12.63 -23.07
C SER A 146 4.63 -11.37 -22.34
N ASN A 147 5.51 -10.72 -21.56
CA ASN A 147 5.18 -9.64 -20.63
C ASN A 147 4.26 -10.06 -19.48
N THR A 148 4.25 -11.34 -19.11
CA THR A 148 3.57 -11.79 -17.91
C THR A 148 4.49 -11.57 -16.72
N GLN A 149 3.99 -10.94 -15.65
CA GLN A 149 4.76 -10.78 -14.42
C GLN A 149 4.93 -12.16 -13.77
N ILE A 150 6.18 -12.57 -13.56
CA ILE A 150 6.52 -13.87 -12.97
C ILE A 150 7.10 -13.75 -11.56
N SER A 151 7.55 -12.56 -11.16
CA SER A 151 8.04 -12.29 -9.82
C SER A 151 8.05 -10.80 -9.52
N VAL A 152 8.05 -10.46 -8.24
CA VAL A 152 8.32 -9.10 -7.73
C VAL A 152 9.39 -9.19 -6.64
N ILE A 153 10.22 -8.16 -6.51
CA ILE A 153 11.28 -8.07 -5.50
C ILE A 153 11.21 -6.69 -4.87
N LYS A 154 11.23 -6.61 -3.54
CA LYS A 154 11.35 -5.36 -2.81
C LYS A 154 12.83 -5.02 -2.61
N ILE A 155 13.19 -3.77 -2.89
CA ILE A 155 14.58 -3.32 -2.75
C ILE A 155 14.77 -2.79 -1.34
N ASN A 156 15.46 -3.55 -0.49
CA ASN A 156 15.70 -3.18 0.90
C ASN A 156 17.09 -2.59 1.13
N GLY A 157 17.14 -1.39 1.67
CA GLY A 157 18.40 -0.80 2.09
C GLY A 157 18.34 0.72 2.22
N ILE A 158 19.36 1.22 2.88
CA ILE A 158 19.62 2.65 3.02
C ILE A 158 20.87 2.98 2.21
N ILE A 159 20.80 4.08 1.45
CA ILE A 159 21.90 4.61 0.64
C ILE A 159 22.13 6.05 1.08
N THR A 160 23.32 6.35 1.59
CA THR A 160 23.69 7.70 2.01
C THR A 160 23.66 8.67 0.84
N ASN A 161 23.58 9.97 1.12
CA ASN A 161 23.53 11.01 0.10
C ASN A 161 24.76 10.94 -0.84
N LYS A 162 24.54 11.19 -2.14
CA LYS A 162 25.59 11.17 -3.18
C LYS A 162 26.45 9.89 -3.18
N SER A 163 25.86 8.76 -2.82
CA SER A 163 26.55 7.47 -2.75
C SER A 163 25.85 6.41 -3.59
N ASN A 164 26.44 5.21 -3.63
CA ASN A 164 25.88 4.07 -4.34
C ASN A 164 25.99 2.79 -3.52
N LYS A 165 25.15 1.82 -3.86
CA LYS A 165 25.14 0.50 -3.25
C LYS A 165 24.77 -0.57 -4.27
N ASN A 166 25.51 -1.68 -4.23
CA ASN A 166 25.21 -2.87 -5.04
C ASN A 166 24.14 -3.72 -4.37
N PHE A 167 23.28 -4.31 -5.20
CA PHE A 167 22.25 -5.24 -4.80
C PHE A 167 22.35 -6.50 -5.63
N SER A 168 22.04 -7.63 -5.01
CA SER A 168 22.08 -8.94 -5.64
C SER A 168 21.01 -9.83 -5.04
N TYR A 169 20.22 -10.48 -5.89
CA TYR A 169 19.13 -11.36 -5.50
C TYR A 169 19.21 -12.68 -6.24
N GLN A 170 19.14 -13.79 -5.51
CA GLN A 170 19.05 -15.12 -6.12
C GLN A 170 17.59 -15.42 -6.46
N LEU A 171 17.34 -15.81 -7.70
CA LEU A 171 16.00 -16.05 -8.22
C LEU A 171 15.80 -17.53 -8.57
N SER A 172 14.59 -18.02 -8.31
CA SER A 172 14.12 -19.32 -8.77
C SER A 172 13.45 -19.27 -10.15
N VAL A 173 13.32 -18.07 -10.72
CA VAL A 173 12.71 -17.80 -12.02
C VAL A 173 13.73 -17.25 -13.00
N THR A 174 13.46 -17.38 -14.30
CA THR A 174 14.31 -16.85 -15.38
C THR A 174 13.58 -15.71 -16.08
N PRO A 175 13.75 -14.45 -15.62
CA PRO A 175 13.13 -13.30 -16.27
C PRO A 175 13.85 -12.94 -17.57
N THR A 176 13.12 -12.36 -18.50
CA THR A 176 13.70 -11.79 -19.73
C THR A 176 13.55 -10.27 -19.79
N LYS A 177 12.65 -9.73 -18.97
CA LYS A 177 12.38 -8.30 -18.85
C LYS A 177 12.16 -7.90 -17.39
N TYR A 178 12.28 -6.62 -17.13
CA TYR A 178 12.08 -6.06 -15.80
C TYR A 178 11.46 -4.66 -15.85
N ASN A 179 10.86 -4.24 -14.74
CA ASN A 179 10.45 -2.87 -14.48
C ASN A 179 10.93 -2.49 -13.07
N ILE A 180 11.46 -1.28 -12.91
CA ILE A 180 11.82 -0.73 -11.59
C ILE A 180 10.94 0.48 -11.35
N ALA A 181 10.25 0.49 -10.21
CA ALA A 181 9.33 1.56 -9.87
C ALA A 181 9.22 1.76 -8.36
N LYS A 182 8.86 2.98 -7.97
CA LYS A 182 8.27 3.26 -6.66
C LYS A 182 6.77 3.01 -6.77
N LEU A 183 6.25 2.08 -5.98
CA LEU A 183 4.83 1.69 -5.99
C LEU A 183 4.12 2.20 -4.74
N GLU A 184 2.84 2.46 -4.90
CA GLU A 184 1.91 2.75 -3.80
C GLU A 184 0.94 1.58 -3.62
N GLU A 185 0.25 1.53 -2.48
CA GLU A 185 -0.70 0.44 -2.20
C GLU A 185 -1.82 0.32 -3.25
N SER A 186 -2.17 1.42 -3.92
CA SER A 186 -3.12 1.45 -5.03
C SER A 186 -2.62 0.74 -6.30
N ASP A 187 -1.30 0.51 -6.41
CA ASP A 187 -0.66 -0.21 -7.51
C ASP A 187 -0.58 -1.73 -7.23
N TYR A 188 -0.94 -2.19 -6.03
CA TYR A 188 -0.81 -3.60 -5.63
C TYR A 188 -1.99 -4.45 -6.10
N ASP A 189 -1.72 -5.73 -6.36
CA ASP A 189 -2.75 -6.70 -6.72
C ASP A 189 -3.73 -6.92 -5.56
N LEU A 190 -5.03 -6.92 -5.86
CA LEU A 190 -6.06 -7.19 -4.87
C LEU A 190 -6.02 -8.67 -4.47
N ILE A 191 -6.32 -8.91 -3.20
CA ILE A 191 -6.47 -10.26 -2.65
C ILE A 191 -7.83 -10.42 -1.99
N SER A 192 -8.27 -11.67 -1.86
CA SER A 192 -9.44 -12.04 -1.08
C SER A 192 -9.03 -12.98 0.02
N LEU A 193 -9.34 -12.62 1.26
CA LEU A 193 -9.20 -13.51 2.41
C LEU A 193 -10.58 -14.00 2.83
N ASP A 194 -10.64 -15.22 3.35
CA ASP A 194 -11.84 -15.74 3.98
C ASP A 194 -12.04 -15.01 5.32
N VAL A 195 -13.24 -14.47 5.50
CA VAL A 195 -13.60 -13.67 6.66
C VAL A 195 -14.68 -14.39 7.47
N ASP A 196 -14.52 -14.43 8.79
CA ASP A 196 -15.50 -15.01 9.70
C ASP A 196 -16.68 -14.07 10.01
N SER A 197 -17.60 -14.52 10.86
CA SER A 197 -18.78 -13.73 11.26
C SER A 197 -18.48 -12.46 12.06
N GLU A 198 -17.25 -12.32 12.57
CA GLU A 198 -16.79 -11.15 13.34
C GLU A 198 -15.93 -10.20 12.49
N ASN A 199 -15.92 -10.38 11.17
CA ASN A 199 -15.04 -9.66 10.24
C ASN A 199 -13.54 -9.89 10.48
N LYS A 200 -13.17 -11.06 11.00
CA LYS A 200 -11.77 -11.45 11.19
C LYS A 200 -11.30 -12.39 10.11
N SER A 201 -10.05 -12.25 9.72
CA SER A 201 -9.37 -13.13 8.76
C SER A 201 -7.92 -13.34 9.17
N ALA A 202 -7.27 -14.32 8.54
CA ALA A 202 -5.85 -14.57 8.71
C ALA A 202 -5.20 -14.85 7.36
N MET A 203 -3.92 -14.51 7.25
CA MET A 203 -3.07 -14.82 6.10
C MET A 203 -1.77 -15.41 6.60
N THR A 204 -1.39 -16.56 6.06
CA THR A 204 -0.15 -17.24 6.43
C THR A 204 0.88 -17.08 5.32
N CYS A 205 2.00 -16.44 5.62
CA CYS A 205 3.14 -16.29 4.72
C CYS A 205 4.27 -17.22 5.15
N LYS A 206 4.79 -18.04 4.24
CA LYS A 206 5.89 -18.99 4.50
C LYS A 206 7.04 -18.77 3.54
N ASN A 207 8.27 -18.90 4.04
CA ASN A 207 9.46 -18.96 3.18
C ASN A 207 10.05 -20.38 3.17
N ASN A 208 10.99 -20.61 2.25
CA ASN A 208 11.65 -21.91 2.11
C ASN A 208 12.68 -22.20 3.21
N ASN A 209 12.96 -21.23 4.08
CA ASN A 209 13.95 -21.34 5.16
C ASN A 209 13.35 -21.85 6.47
N GLY A 210 12.05 -22.16 6.50
CA GLY A 210 11.37 -22.69 7.68
C GLY A 210 10.74 -21.63 8.60
N GLU A 211 10.61 -20.39 8.11
CA GLU A 211 9.87 -19.31 8.77
C GLU A 211 8.43 -19.25 8.25
N SER A 212 7.49 -19.05 9.17
CA SER A 212 6.06 -18.97 8.91
C SER A 212 5.45 -17.88 9.77
N ILE A 213 4.90 -16.85 9.13
CA ILE A 213 4.23 -15.74 9.81
C ILE A 213 2.74 -15.77 9.49
N ILE A 214 1.91 -15.77 10.53
CA ILE A 214 0.46 -15.64 10.41
C ILE A 214 0.09 -14.21 10.81
N TYR A 215 -0.53 -13.48 9.89
CA TYR A 215 -1.08 -12.15 10.14
C TYR A 215 -2.59 -12.27 10.35
N PHE A 216 -3.11 -11.63 11.39
CA PHE A 216 -4.53 -11.62 11.72
C PHE A 216 -5.10 -10.22 11.53
N PHE A 217 -6.23 -10.16 10.83
CA PHE A 217 -6.90 -8.93 10.45
C PHE A 217 -8.31 -8.87 11.03
N GLU A 218 -8.74 -7.68 11.40
CA GLU A 218 -10.10 -7.37 11.80
C GLU A 218 -10.55 -6.16 10.98
N ASN A 219 -11.65 -6.29 10.22
CA ASN A 219 -12.09 -5.28 9.27
C ASN A 219 -10.99 -4.85 8.27
N ASP A 220 -10.28 -5.82 7.66
CA ASP A 220 -9.18 -5.61 6.72
C ASP A 220 -7.99 -4.81 7.32
N LYS A 221 -7.80 -4.86 8.65
CA LYS A 221 -6.74 -4.14 9.38
C LYS A 221 -5.98 -5.08 10.30
N LEU A 222 -4.64 -5.09 10.19
CA LEU A 222 -3.78 -5.92 11.02
C LEU A 222 -3.96 -5.58 12.51
N PHE A 223 -4.23 -6.58 13.34
CA PHE A 223 -4.31 -6.43 14.80
C PHE A 223 -3.44 -7.41 15.57
N LYS A 224 -2.90 -8.45 14.93
CA LYS A 224 -2.02 -9.43 15.57
C LYS A 224 -1.16 -10.13 14.52
N TYR A 225 0.04 -10.57 14.87
CA TYR A 225 0.78 -11.55 14.08
C TYR A 225 1.49 -12.59 14.96
N GLU A 226 1.76 -13.75 14.37
CA GLU A 226 2.50 -14.84 14.98
C GLU A 226 3.59 -15.32 14.02
N ASP A 227 4.85 -15.13 14.38
CA ASP A 227 6.00 -15.69 13.68
C ASP A 227 6.44 -17.00 14.33
N THR A 228 6.75 -17.99 13.50
CA THR A 228 7.32 -19.27 13.90
C THR A 228 8.50 -19.60 13.01
N ILE A 229 9.65 -19.84 13.65
CA ILE A 229 10.87 -20.30 12.98
C ILE A 229 11.23 -21.67 13.53
N ILE A 230 11.50 -22.62 12.64
CA ILE A 230 11.95 -23.98 12.99
C ILE A 230 13.36 -24.18 12.47
N VAL A 231 14.30 -24.46 13.37
CA VAL A 231 15.68 -24.78 13.02
C VAL A 231 15.96 -26.22 13.43
N THR A 232 16.42 -27.01 12.46
CA THR A 232 16.75 -28.43 12.64
C THR A 232 18.17 -28.62 13.17
N ASN A 233 18.39 -29.72 13.89
CA ASN A 233 19.68 -30.06 14.52
C ASN A 233 20.83 -30.36 13.54
N ASP A 234 20.52 -30.62 12.27
CA ASP A 234 21.49 -30.78 11.18
C ASP A 234 21.97 -29.45 10.58
N ASN A 235 21.38 -28.31 10.98
CA ASN A 235 21.86 -27.00 10.59
C ASN A 235 23.28 -26.76 11.13
N VAL A 236 24.22 -26.41 10.26
CA VAL A 236 25.64 -26.20 10.61
C VAL A 236 25.85 -25.12 11.69
N ASN A 237 24.90 -24.21 11.84
CA ASN A 237 24.91 -23.11 12.82
C ASN A 237 23.93 -23.33 13.98
N TYR A 238 23.41 -24.54 14.19
CA TYR A 238 22.35 -24.85 15.16
C TYR A 238 22.58 -24.21 16.53
N THR A 239 23.74 -24.45 17.15
CA THR A 239 24.06 -23.95 18.51
C THR A 239 24.06 -22.42 18.57
N ASN A 240 24.58 -21.75 17.53
CA ASN A 240 24.61 -20.29 17.48
C ASN A 240 23.20 -19.73 17.33
N LEU A 241 22.40 -20.28 16.41
CA LEU A 241 21.02 -19.88 16.20
C LEU A 241 20.17 -20.10 17.46
N PHE A 242 20.32 -21.24 18.13
CA PHE A 242 19.60 -21.52 19.38
C PHE A 242 19.87 -20.45 20.45
N ASN A 243 21.15 -20.08 20.64
CA ASN A 243 21.52 -19.04 21.59
C ASN A 243 20.99 -17.66 21.16
N GLU A 244 21.09 -17.32 19.87
CA GLU A 244 20.58 -16.07 19.31
C GLU A 244 19.09 -15.91 19.54
N TYR A 245 18.28 -16.90 19.17
CA TYR A 245 16.83 -16.86 19.38
C TYR A 245 16.44 -16.89 20.86
N THR A 246 17.24 -17.54 21.71
CA THR A 246 17.02 -17.52 23.17
C THR A 246 17.26 -16.12 23.74
N THR A 247 18.35 -15.46 23.34
CA THR A 247 18.63 -14.06 23.71
C THR A 247 17.56 -13.11 23.15
N LEU A 248 17.14 -13.30 21.90
CA LEU A 248 16.08 -12.52 21.30
C LEU A 248 14.76 -12.68 22.05
N ALA A 249 14.36 -13.90 22.38
CA ALA A 249 13.15 -14.16 23.16
C ALA A 249 13.19 -13.46 24.53
N ALA A 250 14.32 -13.58 25.25
CA ALA A 250 14.52 -12.93 26.54
C ALA A 250 14.45 -11.39 26.44
N SER A 251 14.86 -10.80 25.31
CA SER A 251 14.79 -9.35 25.11
C SER A 251 13.36 -8.80 25.12
N PHE A 252 12.37 -9.64 24.80
CA PHE A 252 10.95 -9.29 24.79
C PHE A 252 10.23 -9.54 26.13
N GLU A 253 10.92 -10.07 27.14
CA GLU A 253 10.31 -10.31 28.45
C GLU A 253 9.79 -9.00 29.08
N GLY A 254 8.52 -9.01 29.48
CA GLY A 254 7.85 -7.85 30.08
C GLY A 254 7.45 -6.75 29.09
N GLN A 255 7.71 -6.91 27.79
CA GLN A 255 7.23 -5.98 26.77
C GLN A 255 5.73 -6.19 26.49
N SER A 256 4.95 -5.11 26.54
CA SER A 256 3.49 -5.19 26.36
C SER A 256 3.12 -5.63 24.96
N GLY A 257 2.21 -6.59 24.85
CA GLY A 257 1.73 -7.11 23.57
C GLY A 257 2.68 -8.05 22.85
N VAL A 258 3.89 -8.28 23.34
CA VAL A 258 4.85 -9.22 22.74
C VAL A 258 5.00 -10.44 23.62
N THR A 259 5.03 -11.62 23.02
CA THR A 259 5.43 -12.85 23.70
C THR A 259 6.36 -13.62 22.80
N ALA A 260 7.55 -13.94 23.27
CA ALA A 260 8.53 -14.71 22.52
C ALA A 260 8.98 -15.92 23.33
N THR A 261 9.11 -17.07 22.68
CA THR A 261 9.50 -18.33 23.33
C THR A 261 10.41 -19.14 22.43
N VAL A 262 11.36 -19.85 23.04
CA VAL A 262 12.15 -20.90 22.40
C VAL A 262 11.80 -22.22 23.08
N THR A 263 11.48 -23.24 22.29
CA THR A 263 11.15 -24.58 22.80
C THR A 263 11.93 -25.62 22.01
N GLU A 264 12.65 -26.49 22.71
CA GLU A 264 13.27 -27.66 22.09
C GLU A 264 12.19 -28.61 21.56
N ILE A 265 12.43 -29.17 20.38
CA ILE A 265 11.58 -30.16 19.73
C ILE A 265 12.45 -31.35 19.32
N THR A 266 11.83 -32.49 18.99
CA THR A 266 12.54 -33.76 18.75
C THR A 266 13.76 -33.66 17.82
N ASN A 267 13.70 -32.80 16.79
CA ASN A 267 14.75 -32.65 15.79
C ASN A 267 15.32 -31.22 15.70
N GLY A 268 15.27 -30.43 16.78
CA GLY A 268 15.81 -29.08 16.78
C GLY A 268 15.14 -28.16 17.79
N PHE A 269 14.90 -26.90 17.43
CA PHE A 269 14.11 -25.98 18.26
C PHE A 269 13.08 -25.23 17.43
N ARG A 270 12.08 -24.69 18.13
CA ARG A 270 11.08 -23.78 17.60
C ARG A 270 11.18 -22.45 18.34
N TYR A 271 11.38 -21.38 17.59
CA TYR A 271 11.14 -20.03 18.06
C TYR A 271 9.72 -19.61 17.69
N ARG A 272 9.02 -18.96 18.61
CA ARG A 272 7.69 -18.37 18.38
C ARG A 272 7.64 -16.97 18.94
N LEU A 273 7.24 -16.01 18.12
CA LEU A 273 6.94 -14.64 18.53
C LEU A 273 5.49 -14.31 18.21
N THR A 274 4.76 -13.80 19.18
CA THR A 274 3.40 -13.26 19.01
C THR A 274 3.43 -11.78 19.33
N MET A 275 2.88 -10.97 18.42
CA MET A 275 2.54 -9.57 18.67
C MET A 275 1.03 -9.41 18.65
N ASP A 276 0.44 -8.97 19.76
CA ASP A 276 -0.97 -8.64 19.90
C ASP A 276 -1.15 -7.14 20.15
N TYR A 277 -1.63 -6.43 19.13
CA TYR A 277 -1.83 -4.98 19.17
C TYR A 277 -2.97 -4.51 20.07
N ASN A 278 -3.73 -5.43 20.67
CA ASN A 278 -4.73 -5.12 21.69
C ASN A 278 -4.14 -5.18 23.10
N ALA A 279 -3.04 -5.92 23.30
CA ALA A 279 -2.32 -6.01 24.57
C ALA A 279 -1.15 -5.00 24.67
N GLY A 280 -0.62 -4.51 23.56
CA GLY A 280 0.42 -3.47 23.53
C GLY A 280 0.79 -3.07 22.11
N ASP A 281 1.59 -2.03 21.92
CA ASP A 281 2.01 -1.56 20.59
C ASP A 281 3.54 -1.43 20.52
N THR A 282 4.22 -2.45 21.04
CA THR A 282 5.69 -2.48 21.05
C THR A 282 6.21 -2.52 19.63
N LYS A 283 7.07 -1.55 19.29
CA LYS A 283 7.73 -1.50 18.00
C LYS A 283 8.88 -2.52 17.97
N ILE A 284 8.84 -3.42 17.01
CA ILE A 284 9.90 -4.39 16.76
C ILE A 284 10.52 -4.04 15.41
N ASP A 285 11.85 -3.90 15.36
CA ASP A 285 12.58 -3.59 14.13
C ASP A 285 12.83 -4.87 13.34
N ASN A 286 11.90 -5.20 12.46
CA ASN A 286 12.00 -6.32 11.53
C ASN A 286 11.17 -6.00 10.28
N ILE A 287 11.74 -6.23 9.10
CA ILE A 287 11.10 -5.91 7.81
C ILE A 287 9.82 -6.69 7.53
N TYR A 288 9.59 -7.82 8.21
CA TYR A 288 8.38 -8.64 8.11
C TYR A 288 7.32 -8.26 9.16
N TYR A 289 7.64 -7.38 10.11
CA TYR A 289 6.74 -7.01 11.20
C TYR A 289 6.09 -5.65 10.94
N TYR A 290 4.87 -5.71 10.42
CA TYR A 290 4.07 -4.54 10.06
C TYR A 290 3.33 -3.96 11.25
N SER A 291 3.16 -2.63 11.28
CA SER A 291 2.41 -1.93 12.34
C SER A 291 0.91 -2.23 12.32
N LYS A 292 0.24 -1.97 13.45
CA LYS A 292 -1.23 -2.03 13.56
C LYS A 292 -1.91 -1.28 12.42
N GLY A 293 -2.98 -1.86 11.86
CA GLY A 293 -3.82 -1.20 10.86
C GLY A 293 -3.31 -1.25 9.42
N VAL A 294 -2.18 -1.93 9.16
CA VAL A 294 -1.74 -2.21 7.79
C VAL A 294 -2.74 -3.16 7.12
N SER A 295 -3.01 -2.94 5.83
CA SER A 295 -3.96 -3.74 5.06
C SER A 295 -3.38 -5.11 4.68
N PRO A 296 -4.22 -6.14 4.51
CA PRO A 296 -3.76 -7.45 4.06
C PRO A 296 -3.17 -7.39 2.63
N ILE A 297 -3.67 -6.50 1.76
CA ILE A 297 -3.15 -6.28 0.40
C ILE A 297 -1.68 -5.87 0.45
N LYS A 298 -1.35 -4.88 1.30
CA LYS A 298 0.03 -4.41 1.45
C LYS A 298 0.95 -5.50 1.96
N ILE A 299 0.54 -6.22 3.01
CA ILE A 299 1.35 -7.31 3.59
C ILE A 299 1.57 -8.40 2.55
N ASN A 300 0.53 -8.84 1.83
CA ASN A 300 0.65 -9.89 0.83
C ASN A 300 1.66 -9.53 -0.27
N TYR A 301 1.52 -8.31 -0.82
CA TYR A 301 2.38 -7.86 -1.91
C TYR A 301 3.83 -7.73 -1.46
N GLU A 302 4.07 -7.09 -0.31
CA GLU A 302 5.42 -6.89 0.21
C GLU A 302 6.06 -8.21 0.66
N MET A 303 5.33 -9.09 1.36
CA MET A 303 5.86 -10.41 1.75
C MET A 303 6.18 -11.29 0.53
N THR A 304 5.35 -11.25 -0.51
CA THR A 304 5.64 -11.93 -1.78
C THR A 304 6.92 -11.38 -2.41
N ALA A 305 7.12 -10.06 -2.34
CA ALA A 305 8.32 -9.40 -2.81
C ALA A 305 9.57 -9.66 -1.94
N GLU A 306 9.39 -10.27 -0.76
CA GLU A 306 10.43 -10.80 0.14
C GLU A 306 10.58 -12.33 0.03
N PHE A 307 10.08 -12.94 -1.06
CA PHE A 307 10.16 -14.39 -1.34
C PHE A 307 9.35 -15.28 -0.38
N PHE A 308 8.32 -14.74 0.28
CA PHE A 308 7.31 -15.56 0.96
C PHE A 308 6.20 -15.96 -0.01
N THR A 309 5.59 -17.11 0.24
CA THR A 309 4.31 -17.49 -0.35
C THR A 309 3.23 -17.28 0.69
N CYS A 310 2.25 -16.43 0.38
CA CYS A 310 1.13 -16.11 1.26
C CYS A 310 -0.16 -16.79 0.80
N SER A 311 -0.92 -17.34 1.76
CA SER A 311 -2.21 -18.00 1.56
C SER A 311 -3.15 -17.76 2.74
#